data_AF-A0AAW1R7T6-F1
#
_entry.id   AF-A0AAW1R7T6-F1
#
_cell.length_a   1.000
_cell.length_b   1.000
_cell.length_c   1.000
_cell.angle_alpha   90.00
_cell.angle_beta   90.00
_cell.angle_gamma   90.00
#
_symmetry.space_group_name_H-M   'P 1'
#
loop_
_entity.id
_entity.type
_entity.pdbx_description
1 polymer ?
#
loop_
_entity_poly.entity_id
_entity_poly.type
_entity_poly.pdbx_seq_one_letter_code
_entity_poly.pdbx_strand_id
1 'polypeptide(L)'
;MAAQLGASDCSSTAIHGRVRNAQSLPCLSCLRRPCSRLPGWQRHIHHARRPRLRCARSQAGAHVAVTAMAAAQGPVVVIDNYDSFTYNLCQYLGGLGCKHIVLKNDEKTVDEIRAMNPRGVLVSPGPGRPEDSGISLQIIRDLGPDVPTFGVCMGHQCIGQIFGGRVVRAPSGVMHGKKSLVWHKGEGLLEGLSNPFEAARYHSLVIDKDSCPDDLEVTAWTEDGTIMGVRHKKYSHIQGVQFHPESIITSNGMRIVQNFVDAL
;
A
#
# COMPACT_ATOMS: atom_id res chain seq x y z
N MET A 1 -34.95 -34.40 -50.99
CA MET A 1 -35.46 -33.05 -50.69
C MET A 1 -34.27 -32.10 -50.75
N ALA A 2 -34.32 -31.18 -51.71
CA ALA A 2 -33.26 -30.25 -52.07
C ALA A 2 -33.19 -29.02 -51.15
N ALA A 3 -32.00 -28.43 -51.02
CA ALA A 3 -31.68 -26.99 -51.04
C ALA A 3 -30.27 -26.81 -50.43
N GLN A 4 -29.19 -26.77 -51.21
CA GLN A 4 -28.62 -25.63 -51.97
C GLN A 4 -28.03 -24.49 -51.13
N LEU A 5 -26.73 -24.34 -51.40
CA LEU A 5 -25.74 -23.31 -51.08
C LEU A 5 -26.18 -21.86 -51.32
N GLY A 6 -25.55 -20.94 -50.60
CA GLY A 6 -25.45 -19.52 -50.94
C GLY A 6 -24.26 -18.85 -50.26
N ALA A 7 -23.16 -18.70 -51.01
CA ALA A 7 -22.08 -17.77 -50.73
C ALA A 7 -22.30 -16.48 -51.53
N SER A 8 -21.86 -15.32 -51.03
CA SER A 8 -21.40 -14.19 -51.86
C SER A 8 -20.76 -13.07 -51.02
N ASP A 9 -19.89 -12.35 -51.72
CA ASP A 9 -18.73 -11.58 -51.28
C ASP A 9 -18.97 -10.15 -50.76
N CYS A 10 -18.03 -9.73 -49.90
CA CYS A 10 -17.13 -8.57 -50.05
C CYS A 10 -17.51 -7.43 -51.01
N SER A 11 -17.53 -6.18 -50.52
CA SER A 11 -16.70 -5.09 -51.09
C SER A 11 -16.77 -3.79 -50.28
N SER A 12 -15.63 -3.10 -50.32
CA SER A 12 -15.20 -1.87 -49.66
C SER A 12 -15.89 -0.59 -50.11
N THR A 13 -15.89 0.44 -49.26
CA THR A 13 -15.59 1.81 -49.72
C THR A 13 -14.99 2.67 -48.61
N ALA A 14 -13.75 3.09 -48.83
CA ALA A 14 -13.09 4.18 -48.12
C ALA A 14 -13.47 5.51 -48.78
N ILE A 15 -13.67 6.56 -47.97
CA ILE A 15 -13.69 7.95 -48.46
C ILE A 15 -12.69 8.78 -47.64
N HIS A 16 -11.69 9.29 -48.36
CA HIS A 16 -10.79 10.34 -47.96
C HIS A 16 -11.51 11.70 -47.85
N GLY A 17 -11.22 12.46 -46.79
CA GLY A 17 -11.50 13.89 -46.69
C GLY A 17 -10.24 14.65 -46.26
N ARG A 18 -9.69 15.44 -47.18
CA ARG A 18 -8.47 16.26 -47.05
C ARG A 18 -8.62 17.45 -46.08
N VAL A 19 -7.54 17.66 -45.31
CA VAL A 19 -6.78 18.91 -45.06
C VAL A 19 -7.35 20.25 -45.58
N ARG A 20 -7.51 21.21 -44.65
CA ARG A 20 -7.17 22.65 -44.77
C ARG A 20 -6.59 23.07 -43.41
N ASN A 21 -5.28 23.26 -43.23
CA ASN A 21 -4.44 24.39 -43.60
C ASN A 21 -4.93 25.76 -43.11
N ALA A 22 -4.24 26.29 -42.09
CA ALA A 22 -3.43 27.52 -42.15
C ALA A 22 -3.65 28.54 -41.00
N GLN A 23 -2.53 29.16 -40.65
CA GLN A 23 -2.31 30.45 -39.96
C GLN A 23 -2.09 30.37 -38.44
N SER A 24 -0.84 30.29 -37.96
CA SER A 24 0.23 31.31 -37.87
C SER A 24 -0.01 32.37 -36.77
N LEU A 25 0.61 32.13 -35.59
CA LEU A 25 1.55 32.98 -34.80
C LEU A 25 1.33 34.52 -34.72
N PRO A 26 2.09 35.22 -33.86
CA PRO A 26 1.92 35.44 -32.42
C PRO A 26 1.78 36.97 -32.16
N CYS A 27 1.67 37.45 -30.91
CA CYS A 27 2.25 38.78 -30.57
C CYS A 27 2.20 39.15 -29.10
N LEU A 28 3.38 39.57 -28.61
CA LEU A 28 3.65 40.70 -27.70
C LEU A 28 3.02 40.61 -26.29
N SER A 29 3.78 40.32 -25.23
CA SER A 29 4.83 41.15 -24.62
C SER A 29 4.37 42.56 -24.24
N CYS A 30 4.90 43.05 -23.11
CA CYS A 30 4.84 44.44 -22.61
C CYS A 30 3.55 44.78 -21.83
N LEU A 31 3.54 45.30 -20.60
CA LEU A 31 4.53 46.10 -19.87
C LEU A 31 4.27 46.04 -18.36
N ARG A 32 5.38 46.05 -17.63
CA ARG A 32 5.51 46.53 -16.26
C ARG A 32 4.90 47.92 -16.10
N ARG A 33 4.20 48.18 -14.99
CA ARG A 33 4.14 49.53 -14.41
C ARG A 33 4.19 49.50 -12.87
N PRO A 34 4.73 50.56 -12.26
CA PRO A 34 5.41 50.49 -10.97
C PRO A 34 4.60 51.06 -9.81
N CYS A 35 5.06 50.66 -8.63
CA CYS A 35 4.74 51.18 -7.31
C CYS A 35 4.90 52.72 -7.25
N SER A 36 3.90 53.41 -6.70
CA SER A 36 4.04 54.78 -6.20
C SER A 36 3.41 54.89 -4.81
N ARG A 37 4.27 55.10 -3.80
CA ARG A 37 3.94 55.53 -2.44
C ARG A 37 4.72 56.81 -2.16
N LEU A 38 4.06 57.82 -1.61
CA LEU A 38 4.60 58.96 -0.87
C LEU A 38 3.46 59.52 0.03
N PRO A 39 3.71 60.39 1.04
CA PRO A 39 4.80 60.40 2.04
C PRO A 39 4.32 60.84 3.46
N GLY A 40 5.25 60.82 4.43
CA GLY A 40 5.17 61.51 5.75
C GLY A 40 4.92 60.54 6.91
N TRP A 41 5.78 60.41 7.92
CA TRP A 41 6.18 61.43 8.90
C TRP A 41 7.54 61.14 9.55
N GLN A 42 8.15 62.20 10.07
CA GLN A 42 9.54 62.29 10.54
C GLN A 42 9.78 61.76 11.97
N ARG A 43 10.91 61.05 12.09
CA ARG A 43 11.93 60.96 13.15
C ARG A 43 11.62 61.51 14.56
N HIS A 44 11.78 60.63 15.56
CA HIS A 44 12.55 60.93 16.78
C HIS A 44 13.40 59.70 17.17
N ILE A 45 14.72 59.88 17.23
CA ILE A 45 15.71 58.87 17.63
C ILE A 45 16.14 59.21 19.06
N HIS A 46 15.82 58.35 20.02
CA HIS A 46 16.44 58.34 21.35
C HIS A 46 17.39 57.15 21.46
N HIS A 47 18.67 57.44 21.68
CA HIS A 47 19.72 56.48 22.00
C HIS A 47 19.50 55.89 23.39
N ALA A 48 18.98 54.66 23.47
CA ALA A 48 19.03 53.84 24.68
C ALA A 48 20.10 52.75 24.51
N ARG A 49 21.15 52.83 25.35
CA ARG A 49 22.22 51.83 25.45
C ARG A 49 21.64 50.52 25.97
N ARG A 50 21.73 49.43 25.20
CA ARG A 50 21.33 48.08 25.61
C ARG A 50 22.43 47.43 26.47
N PRO A 51 22.09 46.76 27.59
CA PRO A 51 23.06 45.98 28.36
C PRO A 51 23.41 44.69 27.61
N ARG A 52 24.70 44.31 27.62
CA ARG A 52 25.18 43.02 27.12
C ARG A 52 24.71 41.91 28.06
N LEU A 53 23.61 41.24 27.73
CA LEU A 53 23.22 39.99 28.36
C LEU A 53 24.07 38.85 27.77
N ARG A 54 24.96 38.29 28.59
CA ARG A 54 25.62 37.00 28.32
C ARG A 54 24.54 35.92 28.25
N CYS A 55 24.32 35.35 27.07
CA CYS A 55 23.47 34.18 26.92
C CYS A 55 24.28 32.95 27.37
N ALA A 56 24.02 32.47 28.58
CA ALA A 56 24.49 31.18 29.06
C ALA A 56 23.74 30.09 28.28
N ARG A 57 24.47 29.22 27.58
CA ARG A 57 23.90 28.01 26.97
C ARG A 57 23.51 27.05 28.09
N SER A 58 22.23 27.00 28.44
CA SER A 58 21.66 25.89 29.20
C SER A 58 21.37 24.74 28.24
N GLN A 59 22.27 23.76 28.20
CA GLN A 59 21.93 22.41 27.75
C GLN A 59 21.09 21.75 28.84
N ALA A 60 19.78 21.73 28.68
CA ALA A 60 18.90 20.82 29.42
C ALA A 60 17.55 20.75 28.69
N GLY A 61 17.15 19.53 28.31
CA GLY A 61 15.75 19.24 27.97
C GLY A 61 15.43 18.99 26.50
N ALA A 62 16.19 18.12 25.83
CA ALA A 62 15.71 17.44 24.62
C ALA A 62 16.13 15.97 24.66
N HIS A 63 15.58 15.23 25.64
CA HIS A 63 15.63 13.78 25.67
C HIS A 63 14.21 13.24 25.77
N VAL A 64 13.50 13.27 24.64
CA VAL A 64 12.59 12.15 24.33
C VAL A 64 13.41 11.28 23.38
N ALA A 65 13.88 10.15 23.91
CA ALA A 65 14.66 9.19 23.17
C ALA A 65 13.82 8.66 22.00
N VAL A 66 14.11 9.13 20.79
CA VAL A 66 13.89 8.31 19.59
C VAL A 66 15.00 7.28 19.64
N THR A 67 14.73 6.14 20.27
CA THR A 67 15.57 4.97 20.10
C THR A 67 15.41 4.57 18.64
N ALA A 68 16.37 4.94 17.80
CA ALA A 68 16.52 4.34 16.50
C ALA A 68 16.63 2.82 16.75
N MET A 69 15.61 2.07 16.32
CA MET A 69 15.70 0.61 16.34
C MET A 69 16.95 0.26 15.53
N ALA A 70 17.87 -0.51 16.10
CA ALA A 70 18.96 -1.07 15.32
C ALA A 70 18.31 -1.80 14.14
N ALA A 71 18.57 -1.36 12.90
CA ALA A 71 17.92 -1.89 11.71
C ALA A 71 18.06 -3.42 11.74
N ALA A 72 16.94 -4.14 11.86
CA ALA A 72 16.95 -5.59 11.87
C ALA A 72 17.62 -6.08 10.59
N GLN A 73 18.63 -6.95 10.73
CA GLN A 73 19.48 -7.40 9.60
C GLN A 73 19.16 -8.83 9.16
N GLY A 74 18.17 -9.48 9.78
CA GLY A 74 17.78 -10.84 9.47
C GLY A 74 17.01 -10.96 8.14
N PRO A 75 16.62 -12.18 7.75
CA PRO A 75 15.78 -12.40 6.58
C PRO A 75 14.35 -11.87 6.80
N VAL A 76 13.59 -11.75 5.71
CA VAL A 76 12.12 -11.70 5.81
C VAL A 76 11.61 -13.08 6.20
N VAL A 77 10.77 -13.15 7.23
CA VAL A 77 10.11 -14.40 7.61
C VAL A 77 8.75 -14.45 6.92
N VAL A 78 8.55 -15.45 6.08
CA VAL A 78 7.27 -15.74 5.42
C VAL A 78 6.55 -16.80 6.23
N ILE A 79 5.37 -16.47 6.74
CA ILE A 79 4.50 -17.38 7.47
C ILE A 79 3.53 -17.99 6.47
N ASP A 80 3.77 -19.26 6.13
CA ASP A 80 2.92 -20.04 5.25
C ASP A 80 1.73 -20.59 6.02
N ASN A 81 0.53 -20.11 5.69
CA ASN A 81 -0.71 -20.67 6.21
C ASN A 81 -1.25 -21.80 5.33
N TYR A 82 -0.36 -22.66 4.82
CA TYR A 82 -0.68 -23.82 3.98
C TYR A 82 -1.40 -23.44 2.67
N ASP A 83 -0.94 -22.38 2.01
CA ASP A 83 -1.53 -21.88 0.78
C ASP A 83 -0.74 -22.29 -0.46
N SER A 84 -1.43 -22.63 -1.55
CA SER A 84 -0.78 -23.02 -2.80
C SER A 84 -0.05 -21.87 -3.50
N PHE A 85 -0.30 -20.61 -3.13
CA PHE A 85 0.31 -19.44 -3.74
C PHE A 85 1.44 -18.81 -2.90
N THR A 86 1.72 -19.31 -1.70
CA THR A 86 2.82 -18.79 -0.84
C THR A 86 4.16 -18.72 -1.59
N TYR A 87 4.48 -19.74 -2.39
CA TYR A 87 5.75 -19.76 -3.12
C TYR A 87 5.82 -18.77 -4.28
N ASN A 88 4.70 -18.27 -4.81
CA ASN A 88 4.71 -17.20 -5.81
C ASN A 88 5.16 -15.87 -5.17
N LEU A 89 4.72 -15.59 -3.93
CA LEU A 89 5.23 -14.45 -3.15
C LEU A 89 6.73 -14.60 -2.87
N CYS A 90 7.16 -15.82 -2.53
CA CYS A 90 8.58 -16.12 -2.30
C CYS A 90 9.44 -15.93 -3.57
N GLN A 91 8.91 -16.30 -4.74
CA GLN A 91 9.56 -16.03 -6.02
C GLN A 91 9.72 -14.52 -6.25
N TYR A 92 8.72 -13.70 -5.90
CA TYR A 92 8.84 -12.25 -6.00
C TYR A 92 9.92 -11.72 -5.05
N LEU A 93 9.89 -12.10 -3.76
CA LEU A 93 10.94 -11.73 -2.80
C LEU A 93 12.34 -12.14 -3.30
N GLY A 94 12.49 -13.38 -3.78
CA GLY A 94 13.75 -13.88 -4.32
C GLY A 94 14.21 -13.14 -5.59
N GLY A 95 13.29 -12.83 -6.50
CA GLY A 95 13.56 -12.05 -7.71
C GLY A 95 14.03 -10.63 -7.43
N LEU A 96 13.64 -10.07 -6.28
CA LEU A 96 14.08 -8.77 -5.78
C LEU A 96 15.38 -8.85 -4.96
N GLY A 97 15.99 -10.03 -4.83
CA GLY A 97 17.19 -10.25 -4.02
C GLY A 97 16.93 -10.23 -2.51
N CYS A 98 15.67 -10.26 -2.07
CA CYS A 98 15.32 -10.26 -0.66
C CYS A 98 15.53 -11.66 -0.07
N LYS A 99 16.49 -11.77 0.86
CA LYS A 99 16.68 -12.99 1.67
C LYS A 99 15.44 -13.25 2.50
N HIS A 100 14.89 -14.46 2.39
CA HIS A 100 13.69 -14.85 3.12
C HIS A 100 13.78 -16.30 3.59
N ILE A 101 13.01 -16.62 4.64
CA ILE A 101 12.81 -17.96 5.17
C ILE A 101 11.30 -18.20 5.22
N VAL A 102 10.86 -19.38 4.77
CA VAL A 102 9.46 -19.79 4.84
C VAL A 102 9.29 -20.73 6.02
N LEU A 103 8.33 -20.42 6.89
CA LEU A 103 7.95 -21.23 8.05
C LEU A 103 6.46 -21.50 7.97
N LYS A 104 6.04 -22.72 8.28
CA LYS A 104 4.60 -22.99 8.46
C LYS A 104 4.09 -22.29 9.72
N ASN A 105 2.80 -21.97 9.73
CA ASN A 105 2.15 -21.26 10.85
C ASN A 105 2.09 -22.04 12.18
N ASP A 106 2.63 -23.26 12.22
CA ASP A 106 2.71 -24.16 13.37
C ASP A 106 4.15 -24.68 13.63
N GLU A 107 5.15 -24.21 12.86
CA GLU A 107 6.52 -24.74 12.93
C GLU A 107 7.36 -24.13 14.06
N LYS A 108 7.11 -22.85 14.39
CA LYS A 108 7.87 -22.09 15.40
C LYS A 108 6.94 -21.25 16.27
N THR A 109 7.40 -20.96 17.47
CA THR A 109 6.78 -19.96 18.34
C THR A 109 7.16 -18.53 17.92
N VAL A 110 6.37 -17.55 18.35
CA VAL A 110 6.66 -16.13 18.08
C VAL A 110 8.01 -15.71 18.68
N ASP A 111 8.38 -16.24 19.85
CA ASP A 111 9.66 -15.93 20.49
C ASP A 111 10.86 -16.48 19.71
N GLU A 112 10.74 -17.69 19.17
CA GLU A 112 11.77 -18.25 18.28
C GLU A 112 11.92 -17.42 17.01
N ILE A 113 10.82 -16.95 16.42
CA ILE A 113 10.85 -16.05 15.26
C ILE A 113 11.47 -14.70 15.62
N ARG A 114 11.11 -14.13 16.78
CA ARG A 114 11.73 -12.88 17.27
C ARG A 114 13.24 -13.04 17.44
N ALA A 115 13.70 -14.18 17.95
CA ALA A 115 15.12 -14.48 18.11
C ALA A 115 15.89 -14.57 16.77
N MET A 116 15.19 -14.80 15.65
CA MET A 116 15.79 -14.74 14.31
C MET A 116 16.08 -13.30 13.84
N ASN A 117 15.66 -12.28 14.60
CA ASN A 117 15.81 -10.86 14.29
C ASN A 117 15.32 -10.50 12.86
N PRO A 118 14.07 -10.85 12.51
CA PRO A 118 13.56 -10.68 11.16
C PRO A 118 13.51 -9.20 10.78
N ARG A 119 13.95 -8.87 9.57
CA ARG A 119 13.82 -7.48 9.06
C ARG A 119 12.41 -7.14 8.60
N GLY A 120 11.59 -8.15 8.36
CA GLY A 120 10.19 -8.03 7.97
C GLY A 120 9.48 -9.37 8.08
N VAL A 121 8.16 -9.33 8.16
CA VAL A 121 7.29 -10.50 8.18
C VAL A 121 6.27 -10.41 7.06
N LEU A 122 6.11 -11.49 6.31
CA LEU A 122 5.03 -11.65 5.35
C LEU A 122 4.10 -12.75 5.85
N VAL A 123 2.83 -12.44 6.09
CA VAL A 123 1.81 -13.43 6.44
C VAL A 123 1.02 -13.77 5.17
N SER A 124 1.17 -15.01 4.71
CA SER A 124 0.64 -15.45 3.42
C SER A 124 -0.89 -15.65 3.43
N PRO A 125 -1.52 -15.84 2.25
CA PRO A 125 -2.90 -16.33 2.17
C PRO A 125 -3.05 -17.70 2.85
N GLY A 126 -4.28 -18.18 2.96
CA GLY A 126 -4.55 -19.55 3.39
C GLY A 126 -6.03 -19.88 3.42
N PRO A 127 -6.38 -21.17 3.59
CA PRO A 127 -7.75 -21.61 3.73
C PRO A 127 -8.32 -21.26 5.11
N GLY A 128 -9.64 -21.35 5.24
CA GLY A 128 -10.30 -21.21 6.54
C GLY A 128 -10.48 -19.76 6.98
N ARG A 129 -10.38 -19.53 8.29
CA ARG A 129 -10.53 -18.21 8.91
C ARG A 129 -9.26 -17.82 9.66
N PRO A 130 -9.07 -16.53 10.00
CA PRO A 130 -7.92 -16.11 10.80
C PRO A 130 -7.79 -16.85 12.13
N GLU A 131 -8.88 -17.29 12.74
CA GLU A 131 -8.81 -18.09 13.98
C GLU A 131 -8.07 -19.42 13.81
N ASP A 132 -8.01 -19.94 12.59
CA ASP A 132 -7.36 -21.22 12.24
C ASP A 132 -5.91 -21.02 11.75
N SER A 133 -5.40 -19.78 11.74
CA SER A 133 -4.12 -19.41 11.11
C SER A 133 -2.87 -19.64 11.97
N GLY A 134 -2.96 -20.53 12.97
CA GLY A 134 -1.85 -20.85 13.87
C GLY A 134 -1.30 -19.59 14.56
N ILE A 135 0.03 -19.39 14.48
CA ILE A 135 0.71 -18.25 15.11
C ILE A 135 0.49 -16.91 14.40
N SER A 136 -0.15 -16.86 13.21
CA SER A 136 -0.24 -15.64 12.39
C SER A 136 -0.88 -14.46 13.14
N LEU A 137 -1.94 -14.72 13.91
CA LEU A 137 -2.57 -13.71 14.78
C LEU A 137 -1.60 -13.21 15.87
N GLN A 138 -0.84 -14.12 16.49
CA GLN A 138 0.11 -13.79 17.56
C GLN A 138 1.30 -12.99 17.00
N ILE A 139 1.79 -13.34 15.82
CA ILE A 139 2.86 -12.61 15.13
C ILE A 139 2.46 -11.14 14.90
N ILE A 140 1.27 -10.89 14.36
CA ILE A 140 0.82 -9.51 14.09
C ILE A 140 0.66 -8.73 15.40
N ARG A 141 0.14 -9.38 16.45
CA ARG A 141 -0.08 -8.75 17.76
C ARG A 141 1.23 -8.42 18.48
N ASP A 142 2.12 -9.40 18.56
CA ASP A 142 3.26 -9.35 19.48
C ASP A 142 4.52 -8.85 18.78
N LEU A 143 4.73 -9.20 17.50
CA LEU A 143 5.91 -8.81 16.71
C LEU A 143 5.65 -7.62 15.78
N GLY A 144 4.41 -7.46 15.29
CA GLY A 144 4.01 -6.38 14.38
C GLY A 144 4.35 -4.96 14.85
N PRO A 145 4.22 -4.60 16.15
CA PRO A 145 4.61 -3.28 16.64
C PRO A 145 6.07 -2.90 16.37
N ASP A 146 6.97 -3.90 16.31
CA ASP A 146 8.41 -3.72 16.18
C ASP A 146 8.94 -4.04 14.77
N VAL A 147 8.23 -4.86 13.99
CA VAL A 147 8.72 -5.41 12.71
C VAL A 147 7.76 -5.10 11.55
N PRO A 148 8.25 -4.56 10.41
CA PRO A 148 7.47 -4.41 9.19
C PRO A 148 6.69 -5.67 8.84
N THR A 149 5.37 -5.54 8.68
CA THR A 149 4.47 -6.68 8.52
C THR A 149 3.57 -6.49 7.31
N PHE A 150 3.61 -7.45 6.39
CA PHE A 150 2.77 -7.48 5.20
C PHE A 150 1.82 -8.68 5.23
N GLY A 151 0.52 -8.43 5.36
CA GLY A 151 -0.52 -9.46 5.30
C GLY A 151 -1.18 -9.56 3.92
N VAL A 152 -1.26 -10.76 3.34
CA VAL A 152 -1.96 -11.01 2.07
C VAL A 152 -3.18 -11.91 2.29
N CYS A 153 -4.35 -11.52 1.78
CA CYS A 153 -5.60 -12.26 1.89
C CYS A 153 -5.95 -12.65 3.33
N MET A 154 -5.67 -13.88 3.76
CA MET A 154 -5.86 -14.29 5.17
C MET A 154 -4.95 -13.50 6.11
N GLY A 155 -3.71 -13.18 5.73
CA GLY A 155 -2.84 -12.30 6.53
C GLY A 155 -3.43 -10.89 6.71
N HIS A 156 -4.08 -10.36 5.68
CA HIS A 156 -4.82 -9.09 5.78
C HIS A 156 -6.02 -9.20 6.75
N GLN A 157 -6.76 -10.31 6.70
CA GLN A 157 -7.86 -10.56 7.63
C GLN A 157 -7.37 -10.71 9.07
N CYS A 158 -6.20 -11.34 9.28
CA CYS A 158 -5.56 -11.41 10.60
C CYS A 158 -5.23 -10.02 11.15
N ILE A 159 -4.74 -9.10 10.31
CA ILE A 159 -4.51 -7.69 10.70
C ILE A 159 -5.84 -7.07 11.13
N GLY A 160 -6.88 -7.18 10.30
CA GLY A 160 -8.21 -6.68 10.65
C GLY A 160 -8.69 -7.16 12.01
N GLN A 161 -8.58 -8.46 12.25
CA GLN A 161 -9.05 -9.13 13.45
C GLN A 161 -8.27 -8.76 14.71
N ILE A 162 -6.93 -8.70 14.62
CA ILE A 162 -6.09 -8.36 15.77
C ILE A 162 -6.38 -6.96 16.32
N PHE A 163 -6.71 -6.02 15.44
CA PHE A 163 -7.02 -4.65 15.85
C PHE A 163 -8.52 -4.43 16.14
N GLY A 164 -9.33 -5.50 16.20
CA GLY A 164 -10.72 -5.45 16.64
C GLY A 164 -11.79 -5.45 15.54
N GLY A 165 -11.38 -5.56 14.27
CA GLY A 165 -12.29 -5.73 13.15
C GLY A 165 -12.91 -7.12 13.08
N ARG A 166 -14.15 -7.23 12.61
CA ARG A 166 -14.77 -8.54 12.37
C ARG A 166 -14.45 -9.03 10.97
N VAL A 167 -14.27 -10.34 10.83
CA VAL A 167 -14.09 -11.00 9.53
C VAL A 167 -15.38 -11.74 9.15
N VAL A 168 -16.08 -11.21 8.16
CA VAL A 168 -17.42 -11.65 7.74
C VAL A 168 -17.38 -12.22 6.32
N ARG A 169 -18.47 -12.90 5.91
CA ARG A 169 -18.62 -13.32 4.51
C ARG A 169 -18.65 -12.11 3.60
N ALA A 170 -17.95 -12.20 2.48
CA ALA A 170 -17.96 -11.15 1.47
C ALA A 170 -19.41 -10.90 0.98
N PRO A 171 -19.89 -9.64 0.93
CA PRO A 171 -21.25 -9.32 0.46
C PRO A 171 -21.51 -9.83 -0.96
N SER A 172 -20.46 -9.81 -1.78
CA SER A 172 -20.45 -10.27 -3.16
C SER A 172 -20.44 -11.81 -3.32
N GLY A 173 -20.46 -12.57 -2.22
CA GLY A 173 -20.29 -14.02 -2.21
C GLY A 173 -18.85 -14.46 -2.45
N VAL A 174 -18.67 -15.76 -2.72
CA VAL A 174 -17.34 -16.37 -2.97
C VAL A 174 -16.72 -15.80 -4.24
N MET A 175 -15.51 -15.26 -4.11
CA MET A 175 -14.68 -14.83 -5.23
C MET A 175 -13.58 -15.86 -5.42
N HIS A 176 -13.48 -16.51 -6.59
CA HIS A 176 -12.40 -17.43 -6.91
C HIS A 176 -11.93 -17.18 -8.33
N GLY A 177 -10.70 -16.68 -8.50
CA GLY A 177 -10.12 -16.36 -9.80
C GLY A 177 -10.81 -15.20 -10.53
N LYS A 178 -11.50 -14.33 -9.80
CA LYS A 178 -12.20 -13.18 -10.38
C LYS A 178 -11.32 -11.94 -10.37
N LYS A 179 -11.46 -11.13 -11.41
CA LYS A 179 -10.88 -9.79 -11.48
C LYS A 179 -11.79 -8.78 -10.80
N SER A 180 -11.21 -7.80 -10.13
CA SER A 180 -11.95 -6.61 -9.69
C SER A 180 -11.08 -5.38 -9.84
N LEU A 181 -11.72 -4.25 -10.15
CA LEU A 181 -11.08 -2.95 -10.08
C LEU A 181 -10.94 -2.56 -8.61
N VAL A 182 -9.73 -2.19 -8.21
CA VAL A 182 -9.39 -1.75 -6.86
C VAL A 182 -8.94 -0.30 -6.91
N TRP A 183 -9.66 0.55 -6.19
CA TRP A 183 -9.29 1.93 -5.93
C TRP A 183 -8.40 2.00 -4.69
N HIS A 184 -7.49 2.97 -4.66
CA HIS A 184 -6.55 3.11 -3.55
C HIS A 184 -6.09 4.55 -3.33
N LYS A 185 -5.40 4.80 -2.22
CA LYS A 185 -4.83 6.11 -1.89
C LYS A 185 -3.47 6.40 -2.53
N GLY A 186 -2.85 5.42 -3.19
CA GLY A 186 -1.55 5.59 -3.84
C GLY A 186 -0.34 5.62 -2.90
N GLU A 187 -0.46 5.06 -1.70
CA GLU A 187 0.55 5.13 -0.65
C GLU A 187 1.01 3.74 -0.20
N GLY A 188 2.22 3.68 0.41
CA GLY A 188 2.75 2.47 1.03
C GLY A 188 2.85 1.32 0.04
N LEU A 189 2.24 0.18 0.36
CA LEU A 189 2.21 -0.98 -0.54
C LEU A 189 1.67 -0.67 -1.94
N LEU A 190 0.83 0.36 -2.08
CA LEU A 190 0.10 0.68 -3.31
C LEU A 190 0.68 1.89 -4.04
N GLU A 191 1.87 2.34 -3.66
CA GLU A 191 2.57 3.44 -4.30
C GLU A 191 3.00 3.09 -5.74
N GLY A 192 2.73 4.01 -6.67
CA GLY A 192 3.09 3.86 -8.08
C GLY A 192 2.21 2.91 -8.89
N LEU A 193 1.08 2.46 -8.35
CA LEU A 193 0.07 1.70 -9.09
C LEU A 193 -0.93 2.61 -9.82
N SER A 194 -1.57 2.10 -10.88
CA SER A 194 -2.69 2.77 -11.52
C SER A 194 -3.93 2.78 -10.62
N ASN A 195 -4.75 3.82 -10.69
CA ASN A 195 -5.94 3.95 -9.84
C ASN A 195 -7.22 4.16 -10.67
N PRO A 196 -8.12 3.17 -10.75
CA PRO A 196 -8.01 1.83 -10.16
C PRO A 196 -7.01 0.93 -10.91
N PHE A 197 -6.68 -0.24 -10.33
CA PHE A 197 -5.95 -1.31 -11.00
C PHE A 197 -6.73 -2.64 -10.96
N GLU A 198 -6.39 -3.58 -11.84
CA GLU A 198 -6.97 -4.93 -11.82
C GLU A 198 -6.26 -5.80 -10.78
N ALA A 199 -7.03 -6.35 -9.84
CA ALA A 199 -6.55 -7.27 -8.82
C ALA A 199 -7.31 -8.61 -8.83
N ALA A 200 -6.59 -9.68 -8.51
CA ALA A 200 -7.13 -11.03 -8.41
C ALA A 200 -7.75 -11.28 -7.02
N ARG A 201 -8.98 -11.77 -6.99
CA ARG A 201 -9.72 -12.09 -5.75
C ARG A 201 -10.02 -13.58 -5.66
N TYR A 202 -9.61 -14.18 -4.56
CA TYR A 202 -9.86 -15.61 -4.23
C TYR A 202 -10.54 -15.80 -2.86
N HIS A 203 -10.99 -14.72 -2.23
CA HIS A 203 -11.49 -14.73 -0.86
C HIS A 203 -13.00 -14.92 -0.78
N SER A 204 -13.43 -15.58 0.30
CA SER A 204 -14.85 -15.70 0.68
C SER A 204 -15.20 -14.90 1.93
N LEU A 205 -14.18 -14.32 2.58
CA LEU A 205 -14.25 -13.52 3.79
C LEU A 205 -13.58 -12.17 3.55
N VAL A 206 -13.98 -11.17 4.32
CA VAL A 206 -13.46 -9.80 4.28
C VAL A 206 -13.48 -9.18 5.67
N ILE A 207 -12.66 -8.16 5.88
CA ILE A 207 -12.84 -7.24 7.00
C ILE A 207 -14.18 -6.52 6.79
N ASP A 208 -15.04 -6.60 7.79
CA ASP A 208 -16.31 -5.90 7.80
C ASP A 208 -16.09 -4.38 7.93
N LYS A 209 -16.63 -3.63 6.98
CA LYS A 209 -16.49 -2.16 6.93
C LYS A 209 -17.08 -1.49 8.18
N ASP A 210 -18.17 -2.03 8.72
CA ASP A 210 -18.93 -1.40 9.81
C ASP A 210 -18.26 -1.64 11.17
N SER A 211 -17.33 -2.59 11.25
CA SER A 211 -16.53 -2.85 12.44
C SER A 211 -15.03 -2.61 12.22
N CYS A 212 -14.64 -1.99 11.10
CA CYS A 212 -13.24 -1.66 10.86
C CYS A 212 -12.76 -0.68 11.95
N PRO A 213 -11.75 -1.05 12.76
CA PRO A 213 -11.37 -0.29 13.94
C PRO A 213 -10.66 1.02 13.57
N ASP A 214 -10.78 2.03 14.43
CA ASP A 214 -10.15 3.33 14.24
C ASP A 214 -8.62 3.27 14.16
N ASP A 215 -7.99 2.20 14.67
CA ASP A 215 -6.54 2.00 14.57
C ASP A 215 -6.10 1.63 13.15
N LEU A 216 -7.03 1.19 12.28
CA LEU A 216 -6.75 0.85 10.89
C LEU A 216 -7.25 1.95 9.96
N GLU A 217 -6.38 2.37 9.05
CA GLU A 217 -6.74 3.19 7.91
C GLU A 217 -7.02 2.29 6.70
N VAL A 218 -8.20 2.43 6.10
CA VAL A 218 -8.51 1.79 4.80
C VAL A 218 -7.72 2.49 3.70
N THR A 219 -6.87 1.74 3.01
CA THR A 219 -5.98 2.23 1.94
C THR A 219 -6.42 1.82 0.54
N ALA A 220 -7.27 0.80 0.42
CA ALA A 220 -7.86 0.38 -0.85
C ALA A 220 -9.26 -0.23 -0.67
N TRP A 221 -10.09 -0.12 -1.71
CA TRP A 221 -11.47 -0.61 -1.74
C TRP A 221 -11.95 -0.94 -3.15
N THR A 222 -13.02 -1.74 -3.28
CA THR A 222 -13.79 -1.92 -4.53
C THR A 222 -14.98 -0.95 -4.60
N GLU A 223 -15.65 -0.93 -5.76
CA GLU A 223 -16.83 -0.08 -6.02
C GLU A 223 -17.96 -0.28 -5.00
N ASP A 224 -18.15 -1.52 -4.53
CA ASP A 224 -19.14 -1.87 -3.49
C ASP A 224 -18.71 -1.51 -2.07
N GLY A 225 -17.54 -0.88 -1.91
CA GLY A 225 -16.98 -0.48 -0.63
C GLY A 225 -16.31 -1.61 0.17
N THR A 226 -16.10 -2.79 -0.43
CA THR A 226 -15.32 -3.85 0.23
C THR A 226 -13.89 -3.38 0.48
N ILE A 227 -13.41 -3.53 1.71
CA ILE A 227 -12.03 -3.19 2.10
C ILE A 227 -11.06 -4.12 1.37
N MET A 228 -10.13 -3.53 0.62
CA MET A 228 -9.10 -4.23 -0.15
C MET A 228 -7.69 -3.97 0.35
N GLY A 229 -7.49 -2.96 1.19
CA GLY A 229 -6.20 -2.65 1.78
C GLY A 229 -6.37 -1.91 3.10
N VAL A 230 -5.51 -2.21 4.06
CA VAL A 230 -5.42 -1.51 5.34
C VAL A 230 -3.97 -1.20 5.71
N ARG A 231 -3.79 -0.14 6.49
CA ARG A 231 -2.53 0.24 7.14
C ARG A 231 -2.83 0.62 8.59
N HIS A 232 -2.02 0.17 9.54
CA HIS A 232 -2.19 0.60 10.93
C HIS A 232 -1.75 2.05 11.11
N LYS A 233 -2.53 2.88 11.82
CA LYS A 233 -2.26 4.33 11.97
C LYS A 233 -1.04 4.62 12.84
N LYS A 234 -0.87 3.91 13.96
CA LYS A 234 0.30 4.01 14.84
C LYS A 234 1.55 3.29 14.28
N TYR A 235 1.41 2.03 13.88
CA TYR A 235 2.47 1.20 13.32
C TYR A 235 2.35 1.14 11.79
N SER A 236 2.67 2.22 11.09
CA SER A 236 2.40 2.36 9.65
C SER A 236 3.10 1.32 8.76
N HIS A 237 4.09 0.61 9.29
CA HIS A 237 4.76 -0.53 8.67
C HIS A 237 3.96 -1.84 8.73
N ILE A 238 2.83 -1.87 9.45
CA ILE A 238 1.85 -2.97 9.40
C ILE A 238 0.82 -2.63 8.32
N GLN A 239 0.85 -3.39 7.23
CA GLN A 239 -0.03 -3.19 6.08
C GLN A 239 -0.56 -4.54 5.58
N GLY A 240 -1.73 -4.55 4.97
CA GLY A 240 -2.23 -5.75 4.35
C GLY A 240 -3.19 -5.50 3.21
N VAL A 241 -3.24 -6.43 2.26
CA VAL A 241 -4.11 -6.39 1.07
C VAL A 241 -4.99 -7.63 1.00
N GLN A 242 -6.26 -7.46 0.64
CA GLN A 242 -7.24 -8.55 0.58
C GLN A 242 -7.13 -9.39 -0.71
N PHE A 243 -6.58 -8.81 -1.77
CA PHE A 243 -6.34 -9.46 -3.05
C PHE A 243 -4.96 -10.13 -3.10
N HIS A 244 -4.68 -10.83 -4.20
CA HIS A 244 -3.49 -11.66 -4.37
C HIS A 244 -2.48 -11.00 -5.31
N PRO A 245 -1.50 -10.21 -4.82
CA PRO A 245 -0.48 -9.59 -5.66
C PRO A 245 0.39 -10.62 -6.41
N GLU A 246 0.48 -11.85 -5.91
CA GLU A 246 1.23 -12.94 -6.54
C GLU A 246 0.50 -13.63 -7.70
N SER A 247 -0.78 -13.32 -7.90
CA SER A 247 -1.55 -13.86 -9.02
C SER A 247 -1.18 -13.16 -10.32
N ILE A 248 -1.04 -13.94 -11.40
CA ILE A 248 -0.84 -13.44 -12.77
C ILE A 248 -1.96 -12.49 -13.24
N ILE A 249 -3.13 -12.58 -12.60
CA ILE A 249 -4.28 -11.71 -12.87
C ILE A 249 -4.05 -10.30 -12.31
N THR A 250 -3.32 -10.16 -11.21
CA THR A 250 -3.10 -8.86 -10.58
C THR A 250 -2.06 -8.07 -11.36
N SER A 251 -2.50 -6.97 -11.95
CA SER A 251 -1.61 -6.02 -12.61
C SER A 251 -0.62 -5.43 -11.60
N ASN A 252 0.66 -5.38 -11.96
CA ASN A 252 1.75 -4.81 -11.15
C ASN A 252 1.90 -5.42 -9.74
N GLY A 253 1.53 -6.69 -9.55
CA GLY A 253 1.69 -7.40 -8.28
C GLY A 253 3.12 -7.42 -7.73
N MET A 254 4.12 -7.58 -8.60
CA MET A 254 5.55 -7.47 -8.24
C MET A 254 5.88 -6.10 -7.63
N ARG A 255 5.28 -5.00 -8.12
CA ARG A 255 5.53 -3.66 -7.58
C ARG A 255 5.04 -3.53 -6.14
N ILE A 256 3.95 -4.22 -5.77
CA ILE A 256 3.44 -4.23 -4.40
C ILE A 256 4.44 -4.91 -3.46
N VAL A 257 4.98 -6.07 -3.86
CA VAL A 257 6.02 -6.76 -3.09
C VAL A 257 7.31 -5.94 -3.05
N GLN A 258 7.67 -5.25 -4.12
CA GLN A 258 8.81 -4.33 -4.14
C GLN A 258 8.62 -3.19 -3.13
N ASN A 259 7.44 -2.55 -3.09
CA ASN A 259 7.17 -1.48 -2.13
C ASN A 259 7.30 -1.95 -0.68
N PHE A 260 6.94 -3.21 -0.39
CA PHE A 260 7.20 -3.82 0.90
C PHE A 260 8.71 -3.97 1.18
N VAL A 261 9.47 -4.55 0.22
CA VAL A 261 10.92 -4.77 0.36
C VAL A 261 11.69 -3.46 0.50
N ASP A 262 11.31 -2.42 -0.24
CA ASP A 262 11.93 -1.09 -0.19
C ASP A 262 11.73 -0.39 1.16
N ALA A 263 10.70 -0.79 1.91
CA ALA A 263 10.36 -0.22 3.21
C ALA A 263 11.03 -0.95 4.41
N LEU A 264 11.83 -2.01 4.17
CA LEU A 264 12.53 -2.81 5.19
C LEU A 264 13.90 -2.23 5.56
#